data_AF-A0A426XRP7-F1
#
_entry.id   AF-A0A426XRP7-F1
#
_cell.length_a   1.000
_cell.length_b   1.000
_cell.length_c   1.000
_cell.angle_alpha   90.00
_cell.angle_beta   90.00
_cell.angle_gamma   90.00
#
_symmetry.space_group_name_H-M   'P 1'
#
loop_
_entity.id
_entity.type
_entity.pdbx_description
1 polymer ?
#
loop_
_entity_poly.entity_id
_entity_poly.type
_entity_poly.pdbx_seq_one_letter_code
_entity_poly.pdbx_strand_id
1 'polypeptide(L)'
;MDYINRLDNFDGPAVGEVAVEAQLYEEAFAIFKKFNLNVQAVNVLLDNIQSIERAVEFAFRVEEDAVWSQVAKAQLRQGLVSDAIESFIRADDETQFLDVIRAAEDANVYHDLVKYLLMVRQKVKEPKVDGELIFAYAKIDRLGEIEEFILMPNVANLQNVGDRLFDDALYEAAKIIFAFISNWAKLASTLVRLKQFQGAFKDVIVKVANVELYYKAVHFYLQEHPDLINDVLHVLALRVDHTHVVDIMRKIEKHELLEMRRIAAYIYKKAGRWKQSIALSKKDNLYKDAMETCSQSGDRELSEELLIYFIEQVRS
;
A
#
# COMPACT_ATOMS: atom_id res chain seq x y z
N MET A 1 9.33 54.84 17.90
CA MET A 1 10.60 54.07 17.83
C MET A 1 11.71 54.57 18.76
N ASP A 2 12.02 55.87 18.85
CA ASP A 2 13.13 56.35 19.71
C ASP A 2 12.95 56.12 21.22
N TYR A 3 11.71 56.10 21.72
CA TYR A 3 11.44 55.95 23.15
C TYR A 3 11.75 54.54 23.69
N ILE A 4 11.57 53.49 22.89
CA ILE A 4 11.85 52.09 23.26
C ILE A 4 13.37 51.85 23.30
N ASN A 5 14.11 52.48 22.39
CA ASN A 5 15.57 52.41 22.38
C ASN A 5 16.22 53.19 23.52
N ARG A 6 15.54 54.23 24.05
CA ARG A 6 16.08 55.13 25.10
C ARG A 6 15.71 54.74 26.54
N LEU A 7 14.71 53.89 26.74
CA LEU A 7 14.29 53.46 28.08
C LEU A 7 14.98 52.14 28.45
N ASP A 8 15.78 52.18 29.52
CA ASP A 8 16.58 51.07 30.04
C ASP A 8 16.24 50.85 31.52
N ASN A 9 15.01 50.40 31.83
CA ASN A 9 14.58 49.85 33.16
C ASN A 9 13.07 49.55 33.18
N PHE A 10 12.59 48.73 32.26
CA PHE A 10 11.19 48.26 32.30
C PHE A 10 11.13 46.75 32.14
N ASP A 11 10.04 46.15 32.61
CA ASP A 11 9.80 44.72 32.48
C ASP A 11 9.46 44.39 31.03
N GLY A 12 10.48 43.90 30.29
CA GLY A 12 10.39 43.61 28.85
C GLY A 12 9.20 42.74 28.45
N PRO A 13 9.00 41.57 29.09
CA PRO A 13 7.82 40.72 28.86
C PRO A 13 6.49 41.45 29.06
N ALA A 14 6.28 42.10 30.21
CA ALA A 14 5.01 42.72 30.55
C ALA A 14 4.68 43.92 29.64
N VAL A 15 5.67 44.76 29.33
CA VAL A 15 5.46 45.90 28.43
C VAL A 15 5.26 45.42 26.98
N GLY A 16 5.92 44.33 26.58
CA GLY A 16 5.70 43.70 25.29
C GLY A 16 4.27 43.16 25.15
N GLU A 17 3.74 42.48 26.15
CA GLU A 17 2.34 41.99 26.16
C GLU A 17 1.33 43.13 26.09
N VAL A 18 1.53 44.20 26.89
CA VAL A 18 0.67 45.39 26.84
C VAL A 18 0.72 46.05 25.45
N ALA A 19 1.89 46.07 24.79
CA ALA A 19 2.01 46.60 23.44
C ALA A 19 1.25 45.74 22.41
N VAL A 20 1.25 44.41 22.58
CA VAL A 20 0.44 43.50 21.75
C VAL A 20 -1.07 43.75 21.96
N GLU A 21 -1.52 43.88 23.21
CA GLU A 21 -2.92 44.20 23.54
C GLU A 21 -3.35 45.55 22.96
N ALA A 22 -2.44 46.52 22.94
CA ALA A 22 -2.66 47.84 22.35
C ALA A 22 -2.56 47.86 20.81
N GLN A 23 -2.37 46.71 20.15
CA GLN A 23 -2.19 46.58 18.69
C GLN A 23 -0.94 47.29 18.12
N LEU A 24 0.05 47.57 18.97
CA LEU A 24 1.33 48.19 18.61
C LEU A 24 2.38 47.10 18.34
N TYR A 25 2.18 46.34 17.26
CA TYR A 25 2.94 45.12 17.00
C TYR A 25 4.41 45.34 16.62
N GLU A 26 4.74 46.43 15.90
CA GLU A 26 6.13 46.75 15.56
C GLU A 26 6.92 47.20 16.79
N GLU A 27 6.28 47.94 17.69
CA GLU A 27 6.82 48.31 19.00
C GLU A 27 7.01 47.08 19.88
N ALA A 28 6.01 46.19 19.96
CA ALA A 28 6.10 44.93 20.70
C ALA A 28 7.27 44.07 20.20
N PHE A 29 7.42 43.93 18.87
CA PHE A 29 8.54 43.21 18.27
C PHE A 29 9.89 43.83 18.64
N ALA A 30 10.02 45.16 18.57
CA ALA A 30 11.25 45.86 18.94
C ALA A 30 11.58 45.69 20.44
N ILE A 31 10.57 45.69 21.31
CA ILE A 31 10.72 45.43 22.74
C ILE A 31 11.21 43.99 22.95
N PHE A 32 10.51 42.98 22.46
CA PHE A 32 10.90 41.58 22.66
C PHE A 32 12.30 41.29 22.11
N LYS A 33 12.65 41.88 20.96
CA LYS A 33 14.01 41.81 20.40
C LYS A 33 15.06 42.44 21.31
N LYS A 34 14.76 43.58 21.95
CA LYS A 34 15.70 44.26 22.88
C LYS A 34 15.99 43.43 24.13
N PHE A 35 15.02 42.65 24.60
CA PHE A 35 15.15 41.81 25.80
C PHE A 35 15.57 40.36 25.50
N ASN A 36 15.98 40.04 24.26
CA ASN A 36 16.33 38.69 23.80
C ASN A 36 15.22 37.65 24.00
N LEU A 37 13.95 38.08 23.98
CA LEU A 37 12.78 37.20 24.05
C LEU A 37 12.39 36.76 22.63
N ASN A 38 13.26 35.98 22.01
CA ASN A 38 13.21 35.69 20.57
C ASN A 38 11.95 34.93 20.15
N VAL A 39 11.47 33.98 20.98
CA VAL A 39 10.23 33.23 20.72
C VAL A 39 9.01 34.16 20.70
N GLN A 40 8.91 35.06 21.68
CA GLN A 40 7.81 36.03 21.76
C GLN A 40 7.89 37.03 20.59
N ALA A 41 9.09 37.49 20.25
CA ALA A 41 9.31 38.38 19.10
C ALA A 41 8.82 37.74 17.79
N VAL A 42 9.15 36.47 17.55
CA VAL A 42 8.69 35.74 16.36
C VAL A 42 7.20 35.49 16.37
N ASN A 43 6.60 35.15 17.51
CA ASN A 43 5.15 34.97 17.60
C ASN A 43 4.40 36.27 17.25
N VAL A 44 4.93 37.44 17.62
CA VAL A 44 4.35 38.72 17.19
C VAL A 44 4.40 38.88 15.66
N LEU A 45 5.51 38.51 15.02
CA LEU A 45 5.63 38.55 13.57
C LEU A 45 4.68 37.58 12.87
N LEU A 46 4.50 36.38 13.42
CA LEU A 46 3.73 35.29 12.82
C LEU A 46 2.21 35.46 13.04
N ASP A 47 1.78 35.73 14.28
CA ASP A 47 0.35 35.73 14.64
C ASP A 47 -0.32 37.08 14.35
N ASN A 48 0.40 38.19 14.57
CA ASN A 48 -0.19 39.54 14.49
C ASN A 48 0.16 40.25 13.18
N ILE A 49 1.46 40.31 12.85
CA ILE A 49 1.93 40.98 11.62
C ILE A 49 1.72 40.07 10.39
N GLN A 50 1.62 38.75 10.59
CA GLN A 50 1.42 37.74 9.55
C GLN A 50 2.49 37.74 8.45
N SER A 51 3.71 38.18 8.77
CA SER A 51 4.82 38.24 7.81
C SER A 51 5.79 37.09 8.04
N ILE A 52 5.59 35.99 7.30
CA ILE A 52 6.47 34.81 7.36
C ILE A 52 7.89 35.16 6.89
N GLU A 53 8.04 35.93 5.80
CA GLU A 53 9.36 36.29 5.27
C GLU A 53 10.23 36.98 6.33
N ARG A 54 9.66 37.96 7.06
CA ARG A 54 10.37 38.64 8.16
C ARG A 54 10.66 37.70 9.34
N ALA A 55 9.75 36.78 9.64
CA ALA A 55 9.97 35.78 10.69
C ALA A 55 11.11 34.82 10.33
N VAL A 56 11.18 34.38 9.07
CA VAL A 56 12.28 33.55 8.54
C VAL A 56 13.60 34.32 8.59
N GLU A 57 13.65 35.56 8.10
CA GLU A 57 14.85 36.40 8.20
C GLU A 57 15.33 36.59 9.65
N PHE A 58 14.39 36.75 10.59
CA PHE A 58 14.72 36.85 12.00
C PHE A 58 15.25 35.53 12.55
N ALA A 59 14.65 34.39 12.19
CA ALA A 59 15.14 33.07 12.57
C ALA A 59 16.55 32.77 12.02
N PHE A 60 16.87 33.23 10.81
CA PHE A 60 18.23 33.17 10.25
C PHE A 60 19.25 34.01 11.01
N ARG A 61 18.83 35.10 11.68
CA ARG A 61 19.73 35.96 12.46
C ARG A 61 19.95 35.45 13.87
N VAL A 62 18.93 34.85 14.46
CA VAL A 62 18.96 34.36 15.85
C VAL A 62 19.53 32.94 15.93
N GLU A 63 19.28 32.11 14.91
CA GLU A 63 19.77 30.72 14.82
C GLU A 63 19.43 29.86 16.06
N GLU A 64 18.27 30.09 16.66
CA GLU A 64 17.76 29.30 17.79
C GLU A 64 16.71 28.28 17.32
N ASP A 65 16.84 27.03 17.77
CA ASP A 65 15.95 25.92 17.44
C ASP A 65 14.50 26.23 17.80
N ALA A 66 14.27 26.79 18.99
CA ALA A 66 12.94 27.15 19.48
C ALA A 66 12.22 28.17 18.59
N VAL A 67 12.98 29.06 17.94
CA VAL A 67 12.45 30.06 17.01
C VAL A 67 12.07 29.40 15.68
N TRP A 68 12.94 28.54 15.15
CA TRP A 68 12.65 27.76 13.93
C TRP A 68 11.43 26.86 14.08
N SER A 69 11.23 26.24 15.25
CA SER A 69 10.01 25.48 15.56
C SER A 69 8.73 26.31 15.45
N GLN A 70 8.74 27.58 15.89
CA GLN A 70 7.56 28.44 15.77
C GLN A 70 7.31 28.87 14.33
N VAL A 71 8.37 29.23 13.60
CA VAL A 71 8.28 29.57 12.16
C VAL A 71 7.72 28.40 11.37
N ALA A 72 8.23 27.18 11.60
CA ALA A 72 7.78 25.98 10.92
C ALA A 72 6.30 25.68 11.19
N LYS A 73 5.83 25.82 12.44
CA LYS A 73 4.41 25.68 12.81
C LYS A 73 3.52 26.70 12.08
N ALA A 74 3.98 27.94 11.94
CA ALA A 74 3.21 28.95 11.21
C ALA A 74 3.20 28.72 9.69
N GLN A 75 4.34 28.32 9.10
CA GLN A 75 4.41 27.94 7.68
C GLN A 75 3.46 26.77 7.37
N LEU A 76 3.42 25.77 8.26
CA LEU A 76 2.51 24.62 8.13
C LEU A 76 1.04 25.06 8.13
N ARG A 77 0.65 25.99 9.03
CA ARG A 77 -0.71 26.55 9.08
C ARG A 77 -1.09 27.33 7.83
N GLN A 78 -0.13 27.94 7.14
CA GLN A 78 -0.36 28.65 5.88
C GLN A 78 -0.30 27.74 4.64
N GLY A 79 -0.02 26.44 4.81
CA GLY A 79 0.07 25.48 3.71
C GLY A 79 1.40 25.49 2.95
N LEU A 80 2.42 26.20 3.45
CA LEU A 80 3.78 26.19 2.91
C LEU A 80 4.54 24.95 3.42
N VAL A 81 4.11 23.76 2.97
CA VAL A 81 4.54 22.49 3.57
C VAL A 81 6.03 22.21 3.36
N SER A 82 6.58 22.45 2.16
CA SER A 82 8.00 22.24 1.88
C SER A 82 8.88 23.12 2.77
N ASP A 83 8.58 24.41 2.86
CA ASP A 83 9.35 25.37 3.68
C ASP A 83 9.22 25.06 5.18
N ALA A 84 8.03 24.62 5.61
CA ALA A 84 7.79 24.18 6.98
C ALA A 84 8.65 22.96 7.32
N ILE A 85 8.71 21.97 6.42
CA ILE A 85 9.53 20.77 6.60
C ILE A 85 11.01 21.13 6.73
N GLU A 86 11.55 21.99 5.85
CA GLU A 86 12.94 22.44 5.95
C GLU A 86 13.22 23.17 7.26
N SER A 87 12.28 24.01 7.69
CA SER A 87 12.37 24.74 8.97
C SER A 87 12.31 23.80 10.18
N PHE A 88 11.47 22.76 10.15
CA PHE A 88 11.43 21.73 11.19
C PHE A 88 12.70 20.89 11.24
N ILE A 89 13.28 20.55 10.08
CA ILE A 89 14.57 19.84 10.01
C ILE A 89 15.67 20.69 10.64
N ARG A 90 15.68 22.01 10.36
CA ARG A 90 16.66 22.93 10.93
C ARG A 90 16.49 23.13 12.43
N ALA A 91 15.25 23.15 12.92
CA ALA A 91 14.92 23.18 14.34
C ALA A 91 15.22 21.85 15.06
N ASP A 92 15.51 20.78 14.30
CA ASP A 92 15.62 19.42 14.81
C ASP A 92 14.38 19.05 15.67
N ASP A 93 13.18 19.47 15.26
CA ASP A 93 11.96 19.36 16.09
C ASP A 93 11.11 18.15 15.70
N GLU A 94 11.04 17.18 16.61
CA GLU A 94 10.23 15.96 16.48
C GLU A 94 8.81 16.10 17.05
N THR A 95 8.41 17.21 17.65
CA THR A 95 7.16 17.25 18.44
C THR A 95 5.88 17.20 17.59
N GLN A 96 5.94 17.68 16.34
CA GLN A 96 4.76 17.86 15.47
C GLN A 96 4.71 16.92 14.26
N PHE A 97 5.37 15.75 14.32
CA PHE A 97 5.45 14.88 13.14
C PHE A 97 4.07 14.46 12.59
N LEU A 98 3.04 14.33 13.44
CA LEU A 98 1.68 13.98 13.00
C LEU A 98 1.06 15.05 12.09
N ASP A 99 1.23 16.32 12.43
CA ASP A 99 0.69 17.43 11.64
C ASP A 99 1.48 17.59 10.33
N VAL A 100 2.80 17.41 10.39
CA VAL A 100 3.67 17.44 9.20
C VAL A 100 3.32 16.31 8.23
N ILE A 101 3.09 15.09 8.72
CA ILE A 101 2.65 13.95 7.91
C ILE A 101 1.35 14.29 7.18
N ARG A 102 0.32 14.76 7.90
CA ARG A 102 -0.98 15.09 7.30
C ARG A 102 -0.85 16.18 6.23
N ALA A 103 -0.14 17.26 6.54
CA ALA A 103 0.07 18.35 5.60
C ALA A 103 0.85 17.90 4.35
N ALA A 104 1.84 17.03 4.52
CA ALA A 104 2.63 16.49 3.41
C ALA A 104 1.83 15.51 2.55
N GLU A 105 0.94 14.71 3.14
CA GLU A 105 -0.01 13.87 2.41
C GLU A 105 -0.98 14.71 1.58
N ASP A 106 -1.56 15.76 2.18
CA ASP A 106 -2.49 16.67 1.51
C ASP A 106 -1.82 17.45 0.36
N ALA A 107 -0.56 17.85 0.55
CA ALA A 107 0.23 18.55 -0.47
C ALA A 107 0.93 17.62 -1.47
N ASN A 108 0.89 16.29 -1.27
CA ASN A 108 1.65 15.28 -2.02
C ASN A 108 3.18 15.52 -2.07
N VAL A 109 3.76 16.09 -1.02
CA VAL A 109 5.21 16.38 -0.92
C VAL A 109 5.93 15.28 -0.14
N TYR A 110 6.07 14.10 -0.77
CA TYR A 110 6.69 12.95 -0.11
C TYR A 110 8.22 13.03 -0.04
N HIS A 111 8.86 13.69 -1.01
CA HIS A 111 10.33 13.75 -1.08
C HIS A 111 10.95 14.47 0.13
N ASP A 112 10.35 15.58 0.55
CA ASP A 112 10.83 16.32 1.72
C ASP A 112 10.35 15.67 3.03
N LEU A 113 9.15 15.07 3.02
CA LEU A 113 8.65 14.29 4.14
C LEU A 113 9.61 13.16 4.53
N VAL A 114 10.19 12.44 3.57
CA VAL A 114 11.19 11.39 3.84
C VAL A 114 12.38 11.94 4.62
N LYS A 115 12.92 13.09 4.23
CA LYS A 115 14.06 13.71 4.94
C LYS A 115 13.71 14.03 6.39
N TYR A 116 12.51 14.57 6.61
CA TYR A 116 12.02 14.89 7.95
C TYR A 116 11.78 13.64 8.79
N LEU A 117 11.11 12.62 8.26
CA LEU A 117 10.84 11.37 8.97
C LEU A 117 12.15 10.63 9.33
N LEU A 118 13.17 10.69 8.47
CA LEU A 118 14.50 10.14 8.79
C LEU A 118 15.17 10.86 9.96
N MET A 119 15.05 12.19 10.06
CA MET A 119 15.51 12.95 11.22
C MET A 119 14.74 12.55 12.48
N VAL A 120 13.40 12.56 12.43
CA VAL A 120 12.54 12.18 13.57
C VAL A 120 12.86 10.78 14.07
N ARG A 121 13.08 9.82 13.16
CA ARG A 121 13.41 8.43 13.48
C ARG A 121 14.72 8.26 14.26
N GLN A 122 15.68 9.18 14.10
CA GLN A 122 16.92 9.13 14.88
C GLN A 122 16.68 9.39 16.37
N LYS A 123 15.63 10.16 16.70
CA LYS A 123 15.26 10.51 18.07
C LYS A 123 14.19 9.58 18.63
N VAL A 124 13.13 9.36 17.88
CA VAL A 124 11.93 8.66 18.31
C VAL A 124 11.62 7.52 17.34
N LYS A 125 11.57 6.30 17.88
CA LYS A 125 11.16 5.11 17.12
C LYS A 125 9.67 4.86 17.34
N GLU A 126 8.85 5.44 16.47
CA GLU A 126 7.40 5.29 16.53
C GLU A 126 6.86 4.47 15.34
N PRO A 127 5.88 3.57 15.58
CA PRO A 127 5.25 2.78 14.52
C PRO A 127 4.65 3.62 13.40
N LYS A 128 4.10 4.79 13.74
CA LYS A 128 3.49 5.71 12.77
C LYS A 128 4.54 6.35 11.87
N VAL A 129 5.69 6.77 12.43
CA VAL A 129 6.81 7.35 11.67
C VAL A 129 7.40 6.32 10.72
N ASP A 130 7.75 5.12 11.21
CA ASP A 130 8.31 4.06 10.35
C ASP A 130 7.30 3.63 9.26
N GLY A 131 6.00 3.56 9.60
CA GLY A 131 4.95 3.20 8.65
C GLY A 131 4.75 4.24 7.54
N GLU A 132 4.77 5.54 7.89
CA GLU A 132 4.68 6.61 6.90
C GLU A 132 5.94 6.74 6.06
N LEU A 133 7.11 6.44 6.62
CA LEU A 133 8.37 6.44 5.86
C LEU A 133 8.33 5.41 4.73
N ILE A 134 7.84 4.18 5.01
CA ILE A 134 7.63 3.15 3.98
C ILE A 134 6.63 3.62 2.92
N PHE A 135 5.53 4.24 3.35
CA PHE A 135 4.51 4.74 2.44
C PHE A 135 5.04 5.88 1.54
N ALA A 136 5.82 6.79 2.11
CA ALA A 136 6.47 7.88 1.37
C ALA A 136 7.49 7.34 0.36
N TYR A 137 8.30 6.34 0.71
CA TYR A 137 9.19 5.67 -0.24
C TYR A 137 8.43 5.04 -1.40
N ALA A 138 7.27 4.44 -1.14
CA ALA A 138 6.43 3.86 -2.18
C ALA A 138 5.87 4.92 -3.14
N LYS A 139 5.50 6.10 -2.62
CA LYS A 139 5.02 7.22 -3.45
C LYS A 139 6.12 7.84 -4.32
N ILE A 140 7.38 7.75 -3.91
CA ILE A 140 8.54 8.24 -4.67
C ILE A 140 9.14 7.14 -5.57
N ASP A 141 8.49 5.96 -5.64
CA ASP A 141 8.95 4.80 -6.42
C ASP A 141 10.37 4.30 -6.03
N ARG A 142 10.75 4.50 -4.76
CA ARG A 142 12.03 4.04 -4.21
C ARG A 142 11.90 2.66 -3.57
N LEU A 143 11.59 1.66 -4.40
CA LEU A 143 11.34 0.29 -3.94
C LEU A 143 12.54 -0.35 -3.23
N GLY A 144 13.77 -0.05 -3.67
CA GLY A 144 14.98 -0.57 -3.03
C GLY A 144 15.16 -0.08 -1.59
N GLU A 145 14.81 1.17 -1.32
CA GLU A 145 14.86 1.72 0.04
C GLU A 145 13.83 1.05 0.95
N ILE A 146 12.68 0.63 0.42
CA ILE A 146 11.68 -0.17 1.16
C ILE A 146 12.25 -1.53 1.52
N GLU A 147 12.87 -2.24 0.56
CA GLU A 147 13.46 -3.57 0.78
C GLU A 147 14.56 -3.53 1.84
N GLU A 148 15.44 -2.53 1.79
CA GLU A 148 16.47 -2.34 2.81
C GLU A 148 15.84 -1.99 4.17
N PHE A 149 14.81 -1.15 4.19
CA PHE A 149 14.17 -0.68 5.41
C PHE A 149 13.48 -1.79 6.20
N ILE A 150 12.75 -2.68 5.53
CA ILE A 150 12.04 -3.79 6.19
C ILE A 150 12.99 -4.84 6.77
N LEU A 151 14.21 -4.95 6.23
CA LEU A 151 15.25 -5.85 6.75
C LEU A 151 15.90 -5.31 8.02
N MET A 152 15.86 -3.99 8.22
CA MET A 152 16.35 -3.34 9.43
C MET A 152 15.32 -3.45 10.57
N PRO A 153 15.76 -3.37 11.85
CA PRO A 153 14.85 -3.29 12.99
C PRO A 153 13.94 -2.06 12.87
N ASN A 154 12.64 -2.31 12.72
CA ASN A 154 11.60 -1.29 12.58
C ASN A 154 10.42 -1.62 13.51
N VAL A 155 9.62 -0.61 13.85
CA VAL A 155 8.43 -0.73 14.73
C VAL A 155 7.13 -0.58 13.93
N ALA A 156 7.21 -0.57 12.59
CA ALA A 156 6.06 -0.36 11.72
C ALA A 156 5.06 -1.52 11.80
N ASN A 157 3.77 -1.19 11.75
CA ASN A 157 2.73 -2.19 11.49
C ASN A 157 2.67 -2.48 9.98
N LEU A 158 3.54 -3.38 9.53
CA LEU A 158 3.68 -3.75 8.11
C LEU A 158 2.37 -4.26 7.49
N GLN A 159 1.49 -4.91 8.26
CA GLN A 159 0.20 -5.35 7.75
C GLN A 159 -0.68 -4.16 7.34
N ASN A 160 -0.82 -3.17 8.23
CA ASN A 160 -1.63 -1.97 7.96
C ASN A 160 -1.03 -1.13 6.82
N VAL A 161 0.30 -1.00 6.77
CA VAL A 161 0.98 -0.27 5.69
C VAL A 161 0.78 -1.00 4.35
N GLY A 162 0.92 -2.32 4.33
CA GLY A 162 0.66 -3.12 3.13
C GLY A 162 -0.78 -3.01 2.63
N ASP A 163 -1.75 -3.02 3.55
CA ASP A 163 -3.17 -2.83 3.20
C ASP A 163 -3.42 -1.43 2.61
N ARG A 164 -2.85 -0.38 3.21
CA ARG A 164 -2.94 0.99 2.68
C ARG A 164 -2.31 1.12 1.30
N LEU A 165 -1.12 0.54 1.09
CA LEU A 165 -0.44 0.52 -0.22
C LEU A 165 -1.27 -0.20 -1.29
N PHE A 166 -1.96 -1.28 -0.90
CA PHE A 166 -2.85 -2.02 -1.78
C PHE A 166 -4.04 -1.17 -2.23
N ASP A 167 -4.69 -0.48 -1.29
CA ASP A 167 -5.85 0.35 -1.56
C ASP A 167 -5.49 1.56 -2.43
N ASP A 168 -4.28 2.10 -2.28
CA ASP A 168 -3.71 3.18 -3.11
C ASP A 168 -3.17 2.71 -4.48
N ALA A 169 -3.39 1.45 -4.85
CA ALA A 169 -2.91 0.83 -6.09
C ALA A 169 -1.37 0.84 -6.28
N LEU A 170 -0.60 0.99 -5.20
CA LEU A 170 0.86 0.85 -5.18
C LEU A 170 1.26 -0.61 -4.99
N TYR A 171 0.86 -1.45 -5.96
CA TYR A 171 0.92 -2.90 -5.81
C TYR A 171 2.35 -3.47 -5.76
N GLU A 172 3.33 -2.83 -6.42
CA GLU A 172 4.74 -3.27 -6.36
C GLU A 172 5.32 -3.13 -4.95
N ALA A 173 5.08 -1.99 -4.30
CA ALA A 173 5.46 -1.79 -2.91
C ALA A 173 4.69 -2.74 -1.97
N ALA A 174 3.38 -2.90 -2.17
CA ALA A 174 2.58 -3.84 -1.39
C ALA A 174 3.06 -5.29 -1.52
N LYS A 175 3.55 -5.70 -2.71
CA LYS A 175 4.13 -7.03 -2.95
C LYS A 175 5.35 -7.27 -2.05
N ILE A 176 6.26 -6.30 -1.96
CA ILE A 176 7.46 -6.37 -1.10
C ILE A 176 7.04 -6.58 0.36
N ILE A 177 6.09 -5.77 0.84
CA ILE A 177 5.60 -5.84 2.23
C ILE A 177 4.91 -7.18 2.52
N PHE A 178 3.98 -7.62 1.66
CA PHE A 178 3.23 -8.86 1.87
C PHE A 178 4.11 -10.12 1.75
N ALA A 179 5.14 -10.08 0.90
CA ALA A 179 6.13 -11.14 0.82
C ALA A 179 6.93 -11.27 2.12
N PHE A 180 7.34 -10.14 2.71
CA PHE A 180 8.11 -10.13 3.96
C PHE A 180 7.29 -10.65 5.15
N ILE A 181 6.05 -10.19 5.32
CA ILE A 181 5.19 -10.66 6.43
C ILE A 181 4.63 -12.08 6.21
N SER A 182 4.95 -12.72 5.09
CA SER A 182 4.42 -14.04 4.70
C SER A 182 2.87 -14.09 4.63
N ASN A 183 2.23 -12.97 4.31
CA ASN A 183 0.77 -12.92 4.10
C ASN A 183 0.44 -13.35 2.67
N TRP A 184 0.43 -14.67 2.45
CA TRP A 184 0.22 -15.26 1.13
C TRP A 184 -1.12 -14.89 0.49
N ALA A 185 -2.17 -14.64 1.29
CA ALA A 185 -3.49 -14.31 0.76
C ALA A 185 -3.52 -12.90 0.14
N LYS A 186 -2.96 -11.92 0.84
CA LYS A 186 -2.83 -10.55 0.31
C LYS A 186 -1.78 -10.47 -0.80
N LEU A 187 -0.68 -11.23 -0.70
CA LEU A 187 0.32 -11.35 -1.76
C LEU A 187 -0.24 -11.96 -3.05
N ALA A 188 -1.07 -13.01 -2.96
CA ALA A 188 -1.75 -13.55 -4.13
C ALA A 188 -2.67 -12.49 -4.75
N SER A 189 -3.37 -11.72 -3.92
CA SER A 189 -4.26 -10.64 -4.39
C SER A 189 -3.48 -9.51 -5.08
N THR A 190 -2.30 -9.12 -4.58
CA THR A 190 -1.43 -8.12 -5.25
C THR A 190 -0.88 -8.65 -6.57
N LEU A 191 -0.39 -9.88 -6.61
CA LEU A 191 0.14 -10.49 -7.83
C LEU A 191 -0.92 -10.57 -8.94
N VAL A 192 -2.17 -10.85 -8.57
CA VAL A 192 -3.31 -10.82 -9.48
C VAL A 192 -3.53 -9.42 -10.06
N ARG A 193 -3.46 -8.37 -9.22
CA ARG A 193 -3.59 -6.97 -9.65
C ARG A 193 -2.43 -6.51 -10.54
N LEU A 194 -1.22 -6.96 -10.26
CA LEU A 194 -0.01 -6.67 -11.04
C LEU A 194 0.06 -7.42 -12.38
N LYS A 195 -0.88 -8.33 -12.64
CA LYS A 195 -0.84 -9.24 -13.79
C LYS A 195 0.45 -10.08 -13.86
N GLN A 196 1.15 -10.25 -12.72
CA GLN A 196 2.37 -11.03 -12.60
C GLN A 196 2.02 -12.49 -12.29
N PHE A 197 1.54 -13.16 -13.32
CA PHE A 197 0.98 -14.51 -13.20
C PHE A 197 2.01 -15.63 -13.37
N GLN A 198 3.18 -15.34 -13.93
CA GLN A 198 4.20 -16.34 -14.22
C GLN A 198 5.12 -16.57 -13.01
N GLY A 199 5.24 -17.83 -12.58
CA GLY A 199 6.14 -18.27 -11.50
C GLY A 199 5.69 -17.86 -10.09
N ALA A 200 5.71 -16.56 -9.79
CA ALA A 200 5.47 -16.02 -8.45
C ALA A 200 4.08 -16.38 -7.91
N PHE A 201 3.03 -16.20 -8.72
CA PHE A 201 1.66 -16.52 -8.29
C PHE A 201 1.45 -18.02 -8.01
N LYS A 202 2.09 -18.89 -8.81
CA LYS A 202 2.02 -20.35 -8.66
C LYS A 202 2.62 -20.81 -7.33
N ASP A 203 3.75 -20.25 -6.94
CA ASP A 203 4.40 -20.61 -5.67
C ASP A 203 3.65 -20.06 -4.46
N VAL A 204 3.00 -18.90 -4.62
CA VAL A 204 2.22 -18.25 -3.56
C VAL A 204 0.87 -18.95 -3.36
N ILE A 205 0.14 -19.28 -4.43
CA ILE A 205 -1.22 -19.83 -4.31
C ILE A 205 -1.22 -21.19 -3.61
N VAL A 206 -0.17 -22.00 -3.77
CA VAL A 206 -0.03 -23.28 -3.06
C VAL A 206 0.10 -23.09 -1.54
N LYS A 207 0.61 -21.95 -1.08
CA LYS A 207 0.81 -21.63 0.34
C LYS A 207 -0.42 -20.98 0.99
N VAL A 208 -1.36 -20.49 0.20
CA VAL A 208 -2.60 -19.88 0.70
C VAL A 208 -3.52 -20.96 1.26
N ALA A 209 -4.00 -20.82 2.49
CA ALA A 209 -4.98 -21.77 3.07
C ALA A 209 -6.44 -21.42 2.68
N ASN A 210 -6.70 -20.17 2.26
CA ASN A 210 -8.04 -19.69 1.97
C ASN A 210 -8.53 -20.17 0.58
N VAL A 211 -9.51 -21.07 0.61
CA VAL A 211 -10.13 -21.67 -0.58
C VAL A 211 -10.92 -20.65 -1.42
N GLU A 212 -11.52 -19.64 -0.80
CA GLU A 212 -12.29 -18.61 -1.50
C GLU A 212 -11.42 -17.78 -2.45
N LEU A 213 -10.15 -17.56 -2.06
CA LEU A 213 -9.20 -16.84 -2.89
C LEU A 213 -8.86 -17.61 -4.16
N TYR A 214 -8.84 -18.96 -4.10
CA TYR A 214 -8.67 -19.79 -5.28
C TYR A 214 -9.80 -19.58 -6.27
N TYR A 215 -11.04 -19.46 -5.81
CA TYR A 215 -12.19 -19.23 -6.68
C TYR A 215 -12.15 -17.85 -7.33
N LYS A 216 -11.79 -16.81 -6.57
CA LYS A 216 -11.63 -15.45 -7.11
C LYS A 216 -10.50 -15.39 -8.14
N ALA A 217 -9.37 -16.06 -7.86
CA ALA A 217 -8.26 -16.16 -8.80
C ALA A 217 -8.69 -16.87 -10.09
N VAL A 218 -9.28 -18.07 -10.00
CA VAL A 218 -9.74 -18.84 -11.17
C VAL A 218 -10.72 -18.04 -12.02
N HIS A 219 -11.69 -17.36 -11.40
CA HIS A 219 -12.63 -16.51 -12.11
C HIS A 219 -11.94 -15.35 -12.84
N PHE A 220 -10.98 -14.69 -12.18
CA PHE A 220 -10.24 -13.58 -12.78
C PHE A 220 -9.34 -14.04 -13.94
N TYR A 221 -8.61 -15.14 -13.78
CA TYR A 221 -7.81 -15.74 -14.85
C TYR A 221 -8.66 -16.19 -16.04
N LEU A 222 -9.86 -16.72 -15.79
CA LEU A 222 -10.82 -17.09 -16.82
C LEU A 222 -11.25 -15.88 -17.68
N GLN A 223 -11.36 -14.69 -17.08
CA GLN A 223 -11.80 -13.48 -17.76
C GLN A 223 -10.66 -12.75 -18.48
N GLU A 224 -9.50 -12.61 -17.82
CA GLU A 224 -8.42 -11.75 -18.33
C GLU A 224 -7.32 -12.52 -19.08
N HIS A 225 -7.04 -13.78 -18.72
CA HIS A 225 -5.94 -14.56 -19.29
C HIS A 225 -6.26 -16.06 -19.44
N PRO A 226 -7.12 -16.43 -20.41
CA PRO A 226 -7.53 -17.82 -20.64
C PRO A 226 -6.38 -18.79 -20.91
N ASP A 227 -5.24 -18.31 -21.42
CA ASP A 227 -4.11 -19.16 -21.79
C ASP A 227 -3.34 -19.70 -20.55
N LEU A 228 -3.32 -18.93 -19.45
CA LEU A 228 -2.58 -19.26 -18.23
C LEU A 228 -3.41 -20.05 -17.21
N ILE A 229 -4.70 -20.26 -17.49
CA ILE A 229 -5.62 -20.95 -16.59
C ILE A 229 -5.25 -22.42 -16.38
N ASN A 230 -4.72 -23.06 -17.43
CA ASN A 230 -4.34 -24.47 -17.45
C ASN A 230 -3.31 -24.77 -16.34
N ASP A 231 -2.31 -23.90 -16.22
CA ASP A 231 -1.23 -24.04 -15.24
C ASP A 231 -1.72 -23.79 -13.80
N VAL A 232 -2.57 -22.77 -13.62
CA VAL A 232 -3.15 -22.43 -12.31
C VAL A 232 -4.08 -23.54 -11.83
N LEU A 233 -4.93 -24.08 -12.70
CA LEU A 233 -5.86 -25.15 -12.36
C LEU A 233 -5.14 -26.47 -12.08
N HIS A 234 -4.04 -26.77 -12.76
CA HIS A 234 -3.24 -27.96 -12.46
C HIS A 234 -2.69 -27.94 -11.02
N VAL A 235 -2.28 -26.76 -10.56
CA VAL A 235 -1.71 -26.54 -9.23
C VAL A 235 -2.80 -26.54 -8.15
N LEU A 236 -3.94 -25.89 -8.43
CA LEU A 236 -5.08 -25.85 -7.53
C LEU A 236 -5.78 -27.21 -7.39
N ALA A 237 -5.79 -28.04 -8.43
CA ALA A 237 -6.43 -29.36 -8.43
C ALA A 237 -5.88 -30.31 -7.36
N LEU A 238 -4.64 -30.08 -6.88
CA LEU A 238 -4.03 -30.86 -5.79
C LEU A 238 -4.46 -30.41 -4.39
N ARG A 239 -5.14 -29.25 -4.25
CA ARG A 239 -5.40 -28.60 -2.95
C ARG A 239 -6.87 -28.27 -2.67
N VAL A 240 -7.71 -28.13 -3.70
CA VAL A 240 -9.12 -27.75 -3.50
C VAL A 240 -10.02 -28.98 -3.39
N ASP A 241 -10.89 -28.98 -2.38
CA ASP A 241 -11.94 -30.00 -2.19
C ASP A 241 -12.75 -30.19 -3.48
N HIS A 242 -12.73 -31.43 -3.97
CA HIS A 242 -13.28 -31.84 -5.26
C HIS A 242 -14.79 -31.57 -5.42
N THR A 243 -15.51 -31.34 -4.31
CA THR A 243 -16.97 -31.12 -4.28
C THR A 243 -17.37 -29.70 -4.63
N HIS A 244 -16.64 -28.68 -4.16
CA HIS A 244 -16.96 -27.28 -4.41
C HIS A 244 -16.45 -26.78 -5.77
N VAL A 245 -15.39 -27.40 -6.31
CA VAL A 245 -14.90 -27.08 -7.66
C VAL A 245 -15.94 -27.47 -8.73
N VAL A 246 -16.75 -28.51 -8.49
CA VAL A 246 -17.77 -28.99 -9.44
C VAL A 246 -18.82 -27.93 -9.79
N ASP A 247 -19.21 -27.07 -8.85
CA ASP A 247 -20.21 -26.02 -9.15
C ASP A 247 -19.65 -24.90 -10.03
N ILE A 248 -18.35 -24.62 -9.91
CA ILE A 248 -17.62 -23.76 -10.84
C ILE A 248 -17.47 -24.48 -12.18
N MET A 249 -17.16 -25.78 -12.17
CA MET A 249 -17.05 -26.57 -13.39
C MET A 249 -18.36 -26.64 -14.16
N ARG A 250 -19.53 -26.66 -13.51
CA ARG A 250 -20.83 -26.52 -14.20
C ARG A 250 -20.99 -25.18 -14.92
N LYS A 251 -20.39 -24.11 -14.40
CA LYS A 251 -20.36 -22.80 -15.08
C LYS A 251 -19.37 -22.80 -16.24
N ILE A 252 -18.20 -23.41 -16.05
CA ILE A 252 -17.13 -23.56 -17.06
C ILE A 252 -17.54 -24.53 -18.18
N GLU A 253 -18.35 -25.55 -17.88
CA GLU A 253 -18.90 -26.55 -18.82
C GLU A 253 -19.76 -25.91 -19.92
N LYS A 254 -20.39 -24.78 -19.59
CA LYS A 254 -21.19 -23.98 -20.52
C LYS A 254 -20.38 -22.95 -21.31
N HIS A 255 -19.08 -22.83 -21.01
CA HIS A 255 -18.22 -21.85 -21.64
C HIS A 255 -17.88 -22.27 -23.08
N GLU A 256 -17.76 -21.30 -23.99
CA GLU A 256 -17.56 -21.55 -25.43
C GLU A 256 -16.17 -22.11 -25.75
N LEU A 257 -15.16 -21.71 -24.97
CA LEU A 257 -13.76 -22.13 -25.11
C LEU A 257 -13.54 -23.63 -24.84
N LEU A 258 -12.89 -24.32 -25.78
CA LEU A 258 -12.56 -25.75 -25.70
C LEU A 258 -11.62 -26.08 -24.52
N GLU A 259 -10.58 -25.26 -24.29
CA GLU A 259 -9.62 -25.47 -23.20
C GLU A 259 -10.31 -25.48 -21.84
N MET A 260 -11.33 -24.64 -21.65
CA MET A 260 -12.11 -24.57 -20.42
C MET A 260 -12.89 -25.86 -20.14
N ARG A 261 -13.50 -26.45 -21.18
CA ARG A 261 -14.22 -27.72 -21.06
C ARG A 261 -13.28 -28.91 -20.86
N ARG A 262 -12.09 -28.87 -21.48
CA ARG A 262 -11.03 -29.86 -21.28
C ARG A 262 -10.51 -29.88 -19.84
N ILE A 263 -10.38 -28.72 -19.20
CA ILE A 263 -10.00 -28.65 -17.79
C ILE A 263 -11.13 -29.14 -16.88
N ALA A 264 -12.38 -28.78 -17.17
CA ALA A 264 -13.52 -29.32 -16.45
C ALA A 264 -13.56 -30.85 -16.51
N ALA A 265 -13.25 -31.45 -17.68
CA ALA A 265 -13.12 -32.90 -17.82
C ALA A 265 -11.96 -33.46 -16.98
N TYR A 266 -10.78 -32.82 -16.97
CA TYR A 266 -9.63 -33.23 -16.14
C TYR A 266 -9.94 -33.19 -14.64
N ILE A 267 -10.68 -32.18 -14.19
CA ILE A 267 -11.04 -32.01 -12.78
C ILE A 267 -12.13 -33.01 -12.38
N TYR A 268 -13.14 -33.25 -13.23
CA TYR A 268 -14.13 -34.31 -13.00
C TYR A 268 -13.46 -35.69 -12.90
N LYS A 269 -12.42 -35.94 -13.70
CA LYS A 269 -11.59 -37.14 -13.63
C LYS A 269 -10.91 -37.28 -12.26
N LYS A 270 -10.24 -36.22 -11.80
CA LYS A 270 -9.58 -36.20 -10.47
C LYS A 270 -10.58 -36.32 -9.30
N ALA A 271 -11.79 -35.79 -9.46
CA ALA A 271 -12.87 -35.85 -8.49
C ALA A 271 -13.59 -37.22 -8.44
N GLY A 272 -13.20 -38.20 -9.26
CA GLY A 272 -13.87 -39.50 -9.36
C GLY A 272 -15.25 -39.44 -10.05
N ARG A 273 -15.60 -38.33 -10.70
CA ARG A 273 -16.85 -38.14 -11.45
C ARG A 273 -16.65 -38.52 -12.92
N TRP A 274 -16.33 -39.78 -13.17
CA TRP A 274 -15.97 -40.32 -14.49
C TRP A 274 -17.05 -40.08 -15.55
N LYS A 275 -18.34 -40.28 -15.21
CA LYS A 275 -19.49 -40.05 -16.11
C LYS A 275 -19.52 -38.63 -16.70
N GLN A 276 -19.29 -37.62 -15.85
CA GLN A 276 -19.34 -36.21 -16.26
C GLN A 276 -18.11 -35.82 -17.09
N SER A 277 -16.94 -36.36 -16.74
CA SER A 277 -15.71 -36.17 -17.52
C SER A 277 -15.84 -36.73 -18.93
N ILE A 278 -16.30 -37.99 -19.06
CA ILE A 278 -16.47 -38.67 -20.35
C ILE A 278 -17.55 -37.98 -21.21
N ALA A 279 -18.66 -37.53 -20.61
CA ALA A 279 -19.71 -36.82 -21.34
C ALA A 279 -19.19 -35.50 -21.96
N LEU A 280 -18.33 -34.79 -21.24
CA LEU A 280 -17.74 -33.54 -21.72
C LEU A 280 -16.71 -33.79 -22.83
N SER A 281 -15.82 -34.78 -22.65
CA SER A 281 -14.87 -35.18 -23.70
C SER A 281 -15.56 -35.69 -24.97
N LYS A 282 -16.71 -36.38 -24.85
CA LYS A 282 -17.56 -36.79 -25.99
C LYS A 282 -18.11 -35.56 -26.73
N LYS A 283 -18.64 -34.57 -26.01
CA LYS A 283 -19.20 -33.33 -26.56
C LYS A 283 -18.15 -32.52 -27.35
N ASP A 284 -16.90 -32.59 -26.92
CA ASP A 284 -15.78 -31.87 -27.49
C ASP A 284 -14.99 -32.67 -28.55
N ASN A 285 -15.45 -33.87 -28.92
CA ASN A 285 -14.76 -34.80 -29.84
C ASN A 285 -13.33 -35.17 -29.41
N LEU A 286 -13.01 -35.05 -28.12
CA LEU A 286 -11.72 -35.39 -27.53
C LEU A 286 -11.69 -36.88 -27.14
N TYR A 287 -11.68 -37.74 -28.16
CA TYR A 287 -11.84 -39.19 -27.96
C TYR A 287 -10.67 -39.86 -27.23
N LYS A 288 -9.44 -39.34 -27.38
CA LYS A 288 -8.26 -39.85 -26.66
C LYS A 288 -8.40 -39.66 -25.14
N ASP A 289 -8.77 -38.45 -24.73
CA ASP A 289 -8.96 -38.10 -23.31
C ASP A 289 -10.13 -38.89 -22.70
N ALA A 290 -11.19 -39.14 -23.48
CA ALA A 290 -12.31 -39.98 -23.06
C ALA A 290 -11.88 -41.44 -22.82
N MET A 291 -11.06 -42.02 -23.70
CA MET A 291 -10.54 -43.38 -23.56
C MET A 291 -9.61 -43.51 -22.35
N GLU A 292 -8.71 -42.55 -22.13
CA GLU A 292 -7.83 -42.54 -20.95
C GLU A 292 -8.63 -42.44 -19.65
N THR A 293 -9.65 -41.58 -19.62
CA THR A 293 -10.54 -41.39 -18.46
C THR A 293 -11.34 -42.68 -18.17
N CYS A 294 -11.84 -43.34 -19.21
CA CYS A 294 -12.55 -44.60 -19.09
C CYS A 294 -11.63 -45.72 -18.57
N SER A 295 -10.41 -45.82 -19.10
CA SER A 295 -9.39 -46.76 -18.64
C SER A 295 -9.03 -46.55 -17.17
N GLN A 296 -8.89 -45.29 -16.74
CA GLN A 296 -8.60 -44.93 -15.35
C GLN A 296 -9.76 -45.21 -14.39
N SER A 297 -11.01 -45.19 -14.87
CA SER A 297 -12.19 -45.44 -14.04
C SER A 297 -12.33 -46.90 -13.58
N GLY A 298 -11.83 -47.85 -14.39
CA GLY A 298 -11.97 -49.29 -14.15
C GLY A 298 -13.42 -49.81 -14.18
N ASP A 299 -14.39 -48.97 -14.54
CA ASP A 299 -15.81 -49.31 -14.54
C ASP A 299 -16.21 -49.96 -15.87
N ARG A 300 -16.78 -51.16 -15.78
CA ARG A 300 -17.21 -51.96 -16.92
C ARG A 300 -18.39 -51.30 -17.64
N GLU A 301 -19.34 -50.73 -16.90
CA GLU A 301 -20.54 -50.13 -17.48
C GLU A 301 -20.17 -48.91 -18.34
N LEU A 302 -19.27 -48.05 -17.83
CA LEU A 302 -18.79 -46.88 -18.58
C LEU A 302 -18.02 -47.26 -19.85
N SER A 303 -17.28 -48.37 -19.80
CA SER A 303 -16.53 -48.88 -20.94
C SER A 303 -17.45 -49.39 -22.04
N GLU A 304 -18.51 -50.12 -21.66
CA GLU A 304 -19.55 -50.59 -22.59
C GLU A 304 -20.32 -49.40 -23.19
N GLU A 305 -20.73 -48.41 -22.39
CA GLU A 305 -21.38 -47.17 -22.86
C GLU A 305 -20.51 -46.35 -23.82
N LEU A 306 -19.20 -46.27 -23.59
CA LEU A 306 -18.28 -45.56 -24.47
C LEU A 306 -18.06 -46.31 -25.79
N LEU A 307 -17.96 -47.64 -25.76
CA LEU A 307 -17.86 -48.49 -26.95
C LEU A 307 -19.11 -48.42 -27.82
N ILE A 308 -20.30 -48.50 -27.22
CA ILE A 308 -21.58 -48.37 -27.93
C ILE A 308 -21.65 -47.02 -28.67
N TYR A 309 -21.28 -45.93 -27.98
CA TYR A 309 -21.23 -44.61 -28.59
C TYR A 309 -20.28 -44.53 -29.81
N PHE A 310 -19.09 -45.14 -29.73
CA PHE A 310 -18.18 -45.18 -30.89
C PHE A 310 -18.74 -46.00 -32.05
N ILE A 311 -19.43 -47.10 -31.78
CA ILE A 311 -20.05 -47.94 -32.81
C ILE A 311 -21.19 -47.18 -33.50
N GLU A 312 -21.99 -46.41 -32.74
CA GLU A 312 -23.08 -45.60 -33.28
C GLU A 312 -22.57 -44.43 -34.12
N GLN A 313 -21.51 -43.74 -33.67
CA GLN A 313 -20.84 -42.67 -34.41
C GLN A 313 -20.22 -43.13 -35.75
N VAL A 314 -19.75 -44.38 -35.84
CA VAL A 314 -19.21 -44.94 -37.09
C VAL A 314 -20.31 -45.38 -38.06
N ARG A 315 -21.53 -45.61 -37.57
CA ARG A 315 -22.70 -45.99 -38.39
C ARG A 315 -23.48 -44.79 -38.93
N SER A 316 -23.29 -43.59 -38.36
CA SER A 316 -23.85 -42.32 -38.82
C SER A 316 -22.92 -41.58 -39.77
#